data_AF-A0A1B1CPI6-F1
#
_entry.id   AF-A0A1B1CPI6-F1
#
_cell.length_a   1.000
_cell.length_b   1.000
_cell.length_c   1.000
_cell.angle_alpha   90.00
_cell.angle_beta   90.00
_cell.angle_gamma   90.00
#
_symmetry.space_group_name_H-M   'P 1'
#
loop_
_entity.id
_entity.type
_entity.pdbx_description
1 polymer ?
#
loop_
_entity_poly.entity_id
_entity_poly.type
_entity_poly.pdbx_seq_one_letter_code
_entity_poly.pdbx_strand_id
1 'polypeptide(L)' 'MPFKHNAARRHRIGRMKFKVTNWPEYEAGLRRRGSLTLWLTPEALAMWLAPRRTTLVASLVIPI' A
#
# COMPACT_ATOMS: atom_id res chain seq x y z
N MET A 1 35.23 14.08 -21.19
CA MET A 1 34.62 14.13 -19.83
C MET A 1 34.67 15.57 -19.31
N PRO A 2 33.52 16.15 -18.90
CA PRO A 2 33.41 17.59 -18.60
C PRO A 2 34.22 18.08 -17.39
N PHE A 3 34.81 17.18 -16.61
CA PHE A 3 35.42 17.51 -15.31
C PHE A 3 36.93 17.25 -15.23
N LYS A 4 37.60 16.91 -16.34
CA LYS A 4 39.03 16.52 -16.31
C LYS A 4 39.98 17.69 -16.05
N HIS A 5 39.69 18.88 -16.59
CA HIS A 5 40.61 20.03 -16.56
C HIS A 5 40.78 20.69 -15.18
N ASN A 6 39.93 20.39 -14.20
CA ASN A 6 39.93 21.03 -12.87
C ASN A 6 40.10 20.04 -11.69
N ALA A 7 40.55 18.81 -11.96
CA ALA A 7 40.70 17.77 -10.93
C ALA A 7 41.58 18.21 -9.75
N ALA A 8 42.70 18.88 -10.03
CA ALA A 8 43.63 19.39 -9.03
C ALA A 8 43.03 20.46 -8.10
N ARG A 9 41.98 21.18 -8.52
CA ARG A 9 41.34 22.26 -7.73
C ARG A 9 40.07 21.81 -7.00
N ARG A 10 39.61 20.59 -7.26
CA ARG A 10 38.35 20.05 -6.73
C ARG A 10 38.36 19.83 -5.23
N HIS A 11 39.54 19.67 -4.61
CA HIS A 11 39.69 19.52 -3.16
C HIS A 11 39.21 20.77 -2.40
N ARG A 12 39.21 21.95 -3.04
CA ARG A 12 38.69 23.20 -2.48
C ARG A 12 37.15 23.30 -2.54
N ILE A 13 36.52 22.51 -3.42
CA ILE A 13 35.06 22.49 -3.54
C ILE A 13 34.52 21.55 -2.47
N GLY A 14 33.93 22.12 -1.42
CA GLY A 14 33.24 21.35 -0.39
C GLY A 14 32.21 20.43 -1.04
N ARG A 15 32.21 19.14 -0.66
CA ARG A 15 31.14 18.23 -1.11
C ARG A 15 29.84 18.68 -0.48
N MET A 16 28.85 18.95 -1.32
CA MET A 16 27.49 19.19 -0.85
C MET A 16 26.95 17.88 -0.26
N LYS A 17 26.55 17.92 1.02
CA LYS A 17 25.95 16.79 1.72
C LYS A 17 24.44 16.97 1.68
N PHE A 18 23.76 16.10 0.95
CA PHE A 18 22.31 16.04 0.95
C PHE A 18 21.84 14.99 1.95
N LYS A 19 20.83 15.32 2.75
CA LYS A 19 20.14 14.39 3.63
C LYS A 19 18.65 14.48 3.34
N VAL A 20 18.03 13.35 3.02
CA VAL A 20 16.58 13.25 2.89
C VAL A 20 16.00 13.29 4.31
N THR A 21 15.26 14.35 4.63
CA THR A 21 14.67 14.55 5.96
C THR A 21 13.20 14.16 6.03
N ASN A 22 12.53 14.10 4.88
CA ASN A 22 11.09 13.91 4.76
C ASN A 22 10.66 12.45 4.51
N TRP A 23 11.55 11.50 4.77
CA TRP A 23 11.27 10.08 4.52
C TRP A 23 10.05 9.56 5.29
N PRO A 24 9.88 9.87 6.59
CA PRO A 24 8.69 9.44 7.33
C PRO A 24 7.38 10.00 6.77
N GLU A 25 7.36 11.26 6.33
CA GLU A 25 6.19 11.91 5.74
C GLU A 25 5.82 11.29 4.39
N TYR A 26 6.84 10.99 3.57
CA TYR A 26 6.66 10.28 2.30
C TYR A 26 6.05 8.88 2.52
N GLU A 27 6.60 8.11 3.46
CA GLU A 27 6.09 6.79 3.86
C GLU A 27 4.65 6.85 4.40
N ALA A 28 4.34 7.83 5.24
CA ALA A 28 2.99 8.03 5.77
C ALA A 28 1.98 8.32 4.66
N GLY A 29 2.40 9.08 3.64
CA GLY A 29 1.61 9.30 2.43
C GLY A 29 1.37 8.01 1.63
N LEU A 30 2.38 7.15 1.51
CA LEU A 30 2.23 5.84 0.86
C LEU A 30 1.26 4.92 1.61
N ARG A 31 1.33 4.85 2.95
CA ARG A 31 0.42 4.02 3.77
C ARG A 31 -1.05 4.40 3.59
N ARG A 32 -1.33 5.66 3.26
CA ARG A 32 -2.68 6.20 3.03
C ARG A 32 -3.13 6.12 1.57
N ARG A 33 -2.25 5.70 0.64
CA ARG A 33 -2.66 5.47 -0.76
C ARG A 33 -3.58 4.27 -0.82
N GLY A 34 -4.79 4.48 -1.30
CA GLY A 34 -5.82 3.45 -1.40
C GLY A 34 -6.71 3.34 -0.16
N SER A 35 -6.53 4.17 0.87
CA SER A 35 -7.52 4.24 1.94
C SER A 35 -8.80 4.91 1.42
N LEU A 36 -9.91 4.18 1.44
CA LEU A 36 -11.22 4.70 1.07
C LEU A 36 -12.12 4.64 2.31
N THR A 37 -12.71 5.77 2.67
CA THR A 37 -13.73 5.84 3.72
C THR A 37 -15.09 6.00 3.03
N LEU A 38 -15.99 5.03 3.24
CA LEU A 38 -17.34 5.03 2.68
C LEU A 38 -18.36 5.20 3.81
N TRP A 39 -19.39 6.00 3.54
CA TRP A 39 -20.56 6.09 4.41
C TRP A 39 -21.62 5.12 3.89
N LEU A 40 -21.94 4.11 4.67
CA LEU A 40 -22.96 3.10 4.37
C LEU A 40 -24.17 3.36 5.26
N THR A 41 -25.37 3.25 4.69
CA THR A 41 -26.59 3.32 5.49
C THR A 41 -26.79 2.03 6.28
N PRO A 42 -27.50 2.06 7.43
CA PRO A 42 -27.81 0.86 8.20
C PRO A 42 -28.53 -0.22 7.37
N GLU A 43 -29.38 0.19 6.43
CA GLU A 43 -30.15 -0.71 5.55
C GLU A 43 -29.23 -1.44 4.56
N ALA A 44 -28.23 -0.74 4.00
CA ALA A 44 -27.25 -1.35 3.10
C ALA A 44 -26.40 -2.40 3.84
N LEU A 45 -26.06 -2.14 5.12
CA LEU A 45 -25.35 -3.10 5.96
C LEU A 45 -26.19 -4.35 6.24
N ALA A 46 -27.48 -4.17 6.52
CA ALA A 46 -28.40 -5.28 6.81
C ALA A 46 -28.57 -6.24 5.63
N MET A 47 -28.51 -5.73 4.38
CA MET A 47 -28.62 -6.55 3.16
C MET A 47 -27.29 -7.21 2.73
N TRP A 48 -26.16 -6.83 3.34
CA TRP A 48 -24.84 -7.32 2.92
C TRP A 48 -24.59 -8.79 3.28
N LEU A 49 -25.22 -9.28 4.34
CA LEU A 49 -25.03 -10.65 4.80
C LEU A 49 -25.74 -11.63 3.86
N ALA A 50 -24.99 -12.62 3.36
CA ALA A 50 -25.56 -13.68 2.56
C ALA A 50 -26.60 -14.50 3.37
N PRO A 51 -27.74 -14.88 2.79
CA PRO A 51 -28.70 -15.75 3.44
C PRO A 51 -28.05 -17.06 3.89
N ARG A 52 -28.43 -17.56 5.07
CA ARG A 52 -27.93 -18.84 5.59
C ARG A 52 -28.29 -19.95 4.59
N ARG A 53 -27.27 -20.65 4.08
CA ARG A 53 -27.46 -21.73 3.09
C ARG A 53 -28.17 -22.92 3.76
N THR A 54 -29.40 -23.19 3.34
CA THR A 54 -30.16 -24.40 3.73
C THR A 54 -30.07 -25.44 2.63
N THR A 55 -28.86 -25.97 2.41
CA THR A 55 -28.70 -27.18 1.59
C THR A 55 -28.80 -28.37 2.52
N LEU A 56 -29.89 -29.14 2.42
CA LEU A 56 -29.95 -30.47 3.01
C LEU A 56 -28.96 -31.34 2.22
N VAL A 57 -27.85 -31.74 2.86
CA VAL A 57 -27.06 -32.85 2.36
C VAL A 57 -27.91 -34.10 2.52
N ALA A 58 -28.65 -34.45 1.47
CA ALA A 58 -29.19 -35.79 1.36
C ALA A 58 -27.99 -36.73 1.41
N SER A 59 -27.90 -37.52 2.49
CA SER A 59 -26.88 -38.55 2.65
C SER A 59 -26.96 -39.47 1.44
N LEU A 60 -26.01 -39.31 0.52
CA LEU A 60 -25.85 -40.22 -0.60
C LEU A 60 -25.23 -41.50 -0.01
N VAL A 61 -26.09 -42.43 0.39
CA VAL A 61 -25.67 -43.80 0.71
C VAL A 61 -25.28 -44.43 -0.63
N ILE A 62 -23.99 -44.42 -0.94
CA ILE A 62 -23.41 -45.19 -2.04
C ILE A 62 -23.30 -46.63 -1.53
N PRO A 63 -24.02 -47.62 -2.07
CA PRO A 63 -23.79 -49.01 -1.73
C PRO A 63 -22.45 -49.44 -2.34
N ILE A 64 -21.62 -50.06 -1.48
CA ILE A 64 -20.39 -50.77 -1.84
C ILE A 64 -20.74 -51.98 -2.70
#